data_AF-A0A938LTI3-F1
#
_entry.id   AF-A0A938LTI3-F1
#
_cell.length_a   1.000
_cell.length_b   1.000
_cell.length_c   1.000
_cell.angle_alpha   90.00
_cell.angle_beta   90.00
_cell.angle_gamma   90.00
#
_symmetry.space_group_name_H-M   'P 1'
#
loop_
_entity.id
_entity.type
_entity.pdbx_description
1 polymer ?
#
loop_
_entity_poly.entity_id
_entity_poly.type
_entity_poly.pdbx_seq_one_letter_code
_entity_poly.pdbx_strand_id
1 'polypeptide(L)'
;MNVVMIVPTGIGCEIGGHCGDANAAARLLARCCETLILHPNVVNASDINEMPENCLYVEGSILDRFLQGKLLLRRVLSNKVLVAVNKADYQSINAVSAARAMLGLDAQIVELRVPLVLIAQMKDGVATGEVRGWQELVEQVREHEFDALALATPITIDAETLKDYFRHGGVNPVGGVEAVASRLIAAALDKPVAHGPVDYALKGFTEVVDPRMAVETITENFIHCLLKGLHKAPRISHDKGIGVQDVDCLVSPYGCFGVPHQACLDARVPVIVVRENRSCLNHPERPEFLYVENYLEAAGLLMALQAGVHPSAVRRPLKPTQVK
;
A
#
# COMPACT_ATOMS: atom_id res chain seq x y z
N MET A 1 -19.10 -3.68 -8.39
CA MET A 1 -17.97 -2.89 -8.94
C MET A 1 -16.72 -3.14 -8.09
N ASN A 2 -15.62 -3.56 -8.71
CA ASN A 2 -14.30 -3.72 -8.09
C ASN A 2 -13.39 -2.57 -8.52
N VAL A 3 -12.91 -1.79 -7.55
CA VAL A 3 -12.07 -0.61 -7.77
C VAL A 3 -10.69 -0.88 -7.24
N VAL A 4 -9.65 -0.49 -7.97
CA VAL A 4 -8.27 -0.50 -7.48
C VAL A 4 -7.91 0.93 -7.05
N MET A 5 -7.32 1.10 -5.86
CA MET A 5 -6.75 2.36 -5.41
C MET A 5 -5.25 2.20 -5.18
N ILE A 6 -4.46 3.03 -5.86
CA ILE A 6 -3.02 3.11 -5.64
C ILE A 6 -2.62 4.49 -5.14
N VAL A 7 -1.61 4.50 -4.28
CA VAL A 7 -0.84 5.68 -3.90
C VAL A 7 0.62 5.24 -3.80
N PRO A 8 1.45 5.44 -4.85
CA PRO A 8 2.80 4.89 -4.85
C PRO A 8 3.64 5.43 -3.70
N THR A 9 4.40 4.55 -3.05
CA THR A 9 5.30 4.92 -1.95
C THR A 9 6.56 5.61 -2.48
N GLY A 10 7.14 6.51 -1.69
CA GLY A 10 8.45 7.10 -1.96
C GLY A 10 8.46 8.24 -2.98
N ILE A 11 7.28 8.70 -3.44
CA ILE A 11 7.13 9.84 -4.36
C ILE A 11 6.45 11.06 -3.73
N GLY A 12 6.17 11.02 -2.42
CA GLY A 12 5.56 12.13 -1.66
C GLY A 12 4.22 12.56 -2.21
N CYS A 13 3.26 11.63 -2.32
CA CYS A 13 1.89 11.98 -2.65
C CYS A 13 1.27 12.91 -1.60
N GLU A 14 0.52 13.94 -2.00
CA GLU A 14 -0.14 14.86 -1.06
C GLU A 14 -1.13 14.15 -0.13
N ILE A 15 -1.75 13.07 -0.62
CA ILE A 15 -2.61 12.14 0.12
C ILE A 15 -2.04 10.73 -0.04
N GLY A 16 -1.60 10.12 1.06
CA GLY A 16 -0.96 8.80 1.07
C GLY A 16 0.56 8.84 0.91
N GLY A 17 1.18 10.02 1.03
CA GLY A 17 2.64 10.16 1.02
C GLY A 17 3.30 9.91 2.37
N HIS A 18 2.50 9.88 3.45
CA HIS A 18 2.92 9.61 4.82
C HIS A 18 2.30 8.28 5.28
N CYS A 19 2.57 7.86 6.53
CA CYS A 19 2.06 6.59 7.01
C CYS A 19 0.53 6.62 7.19
N GLY A 20 -0.20 5.95 6.30
CA GLY A 20 -1.65 5.72 6.42
C GLY A 20 -2.56 6.93 6.18
N ASP A 21 -2.03 8.05 5.70
CA ASP A 21 -2.79 9.29 5.47
C ASP A 21 -3.75 9.20 4.27
N ALA A 22 -3.67 8.15 3.45
CA ALA A 22 -4.67 7.81 2.43
C ALA A 22 -5.88 7.02 2.97
N ASN A 23 -5.88 6.58 4.23
CA ASN A 23 -6.91 5.68 4.73
C ASN A 23 -8.32 6.30 4.71
N ALA A 24 -8.44 7.61 4.97
CA ALA A 24 -9.73 8.31 4.89
C ALA A 24 -10.28 8.32 3.46
N ALA A 25 -9.43 8.57 2.46
CA ALA A 25 -9.81 8.48 1.05
C ALA A 25 -10.19 7.05 0.65
N ALA A 26 -9.43 6.04 1.12
CA ALA A 26 -9.77 4.63 0.89
C ALA A 26 -11.13 4.26 1.48
N ARG A 27 -11.44 4.71 2.71
CA ARG A 27 -12.76 4.50 3.34
C ARG A 27 -13.88 5.15 2.54
N LEU A 28 -13.68 6.34 2.00
CA LEU A 28 -14.65 6.99 1.12
C LEU A 28 -14.89 6.16 -0.15
N LEU A 29 -13.84 5.82 -0.89
CA LEU A 29 -13.96 5.08 -2.15
C LEU A 29 -14.52 3.66 -1.94
N ALA A 30 -14.18 3.03 -0.82
CA ALA A 30 -14.72 1.72 -0.44
C ALA A 30 -16.24 1.72 -0.27
N ARG A 31 -16.85 2.86 0.12
CA ARG A 31 -18.32 2.99 0.19
C ARG A 31 -18.98 3.17 -1.17
N CYS A 32 -18.20 3.45 -2.22
CA CYS A 32 -18.67 3.63 -3.59
C CYS A 32 -18.43 2.40 -4.47
N CYS A 33 -17.98 1.27 -3.90
CA CYS A 33 -17.72 0.05 -4.64
C CYS A 33 -18.02 -1.20 -3.79
N GLU A 34 -18.09 -2.36 -4.42
CA GLU A 34 -18.28 -3.64 -3.73
C GLU A 34 -16.96 -4.16 -3.16
N THR A 35 -15.86 -3.99 -3.90
CA THR A 35 -14.52 -4.38 -3.48
C THR A 35 -13.53 -3.25 -3.75
N LEU A 36 -12.77 -2.85 -2.74
CA LEU A 36 -11.64 -1.94 -2.92
C LEU A 36 -10.32 -2.70 -2.86
N ILE A 37 -9.63 -2.88 -3.97
CA ILE A 37 -8.30 -3.47 -4.02
C ILE A 37 -7.29 -2.35 -3.76
N LEU A 38 -6.47 -2.49 -2.73
CA LEU A 38 -5.49 -1.47 -2.34
C LEU A 38 -4.18 -2.12 -1.92
N HIS A 39 -3.12 -1.31 -1.88
CA HIS A 39 -1.81 -1.76 -1.46
C HIS A 39 -1.44 -1.26 -0.05
N PRO A 40 -0.47 -1.89 0.63
CA PRO A 40 -0.13 -1.63 2.02
C PRO A 40 -0.03 -0.15 2.42
N ASN A 41 0.63 0.67 1.60
CA ASN A 41 0.86 2.09 1.89
C ASN A 41 -0.42 2.90 2.12
N VAL A 42 -1.54 2.45 1.54
CA VAL A 42 -2.82 3.17 1.65
C VAL A 42 -3.38 3.10 3.09
N VAL A 43 -3.09 2.03 3.82
CA VAL A 43 -3.78 1.71 5.09
C VAL A 43 -2.84 1.38 6.26
N ASN A 44 -1.57 1.06 5.99
CA ASN A 44 -0.57 0.86 7.04
C ASN A 44 -0.19 2.21 7.64
N ALA A 45 -0.36 2.36 8.96
CA ALA A 45 -0.20 3.60 9.70
C ALA A 45 0.43 3.30 11.08
N SER A 46 1.71 2.92 11.11
CA SER A 46 2.37 2.42 12.32
C SER A 46 1.64 1.24 13.01
N ASP A 47 1.14 1.39 14.23
CA ASP A 47 0.30 0.36 14.89
C ASP A 47 -1.18 0.44 14.49
N ILE A 48 -1.57 1.48 13.74
CA ILE A 48 -2.92 1.70 13.25
C ILE A 48 -3.06 1.14 11.83
N ASN A 49 -4.19 0.49 11.58
CA ASN A 49 -4.64 0.15 10.24
C ASN A 49 -6.16 0.21 10.24
N GLU A 50 -6.73 1.16 9.53
CA GLU A 50 -8.18 1.41 9.50
C GLU A 50 -8.78 1.04 8.14
N MET A 51 -8.25 -0.04 7.55
CA MET A 51 -8.66 -0.53 6.24
C MET A 51 -10.16 -0.85 6.19
N PRO A 52 -10.86 -0.52 5.08
CA PRO A 52 -12.28 -0.83 4.93
C PRO A 52 -12.57 -2.33 4.95
N GLU A 53 -13.72 -2.75 5.47
CA GLU A 53 -14.09 -4.18 5.56
C GLU A 53 -14.17 -4.88 4.21
N ASN A 54 -14.56 -4.15 3.15
CA ASN A 54 -14.66 -4.67 1.80
C ASN A 54 -13.39 -4.48 0.95
N CYS A 55 -12.24 -4.22 1.59
CA CYS A 55 -10.98 -4.08 0.87
C CYS A 55 -10.22 -5.41 0.70
N LEU A 56 -9.35 -5.46 -0.30
CA LEU A 56 -8.34 -6.50 -0.46
C LEU A 56 -6.96 -5.85 -0.35
N TYR A 57 -6.19 -6.33 0.64
CA TYR A 57 -4.84 -5.86 0.95
C TYR A 57 -3.79 -6.56 0.10
N VAL A 58 -3.29 -5.91 -0.96
CA VAL A 58 -2.45 -6.53 -1.99
C VAL A 58 -1.09 -5.82 -2.09
N GLU A 59 -0.01 -6.53 -1.74
CA GLU A 59 1.36 -6.04 -1.90
C GLU A 59 1.63 -5.53 -3.33
N GLY A 60 2.45 -4.49 -3.48
CA GLY A 60 2.63 -3.77 -4.75
C GLY A 60 3.07 -4.64 -5.94
N SER A 61 4.02 -5.56 -5.76
CA SER A 61 4.43 -6.49 -6.82
C SER A 61 3.32 -7.50 -7.18
N ILE A 62 2.53 -7.94 -6.21
CA ILE A 62 1.35 -8.77 -6.46
C ILE A 62 0.30 -7.98 -7.23
N LEU A 63 0.09 -6.71 -6.87
CA LEU A 63 -0.85 -5.81 -7.55
C LEU A 63 -0.44 -5.57 -9.00
N ASP A 64 0.86 -5.32 -9.25
CA ASP A 64 1.42 -5.18 -10.60
C ASP A 64 1.10 -6.43 -11.44
N ARG A 65 1.37 -7.63 -10.91
CA ARG A 65 1.14 -8.90 -11.61
C ARG A 65 -0.36 -9.20 -11.80
N PHE A 66 -1.18 -8.84 -10.82
CA PHE A 66 -2.64 -8.95 -10.89
C PHE A 66 -3.20 -8.10 -12.03
N LEU A 67 -2.84 -6.81 -12.08
CA LEU A 67 -3.27 -5.89 -13.14
C LEU A 67 -2.73 -6.31 -14.51
N GLN A 68 -1.57 -6.95 -14.57
CA GLN A 68 -1.04 -7.56 -15.80
C GLN A 68 -1.75 -8.86 -16.21
N GLY A 69 -2.76 -9.31 -15.46
CA GLY A 69 -3.48 -10.56 -15.74
C GLY A 69 -2.65 -11.83 -15.52
N LYS A 70 -1.54 -11.75 -14.77
CA LYS A 70 -0.63 -12.90 -14.53
C LYS A 70 -1.09 -13.81 -13.38
N LEU A 71 -1.95 -13.30 -12.51
CA LEU A 71 -2.47 -14.02 -11.35
C LEU A 71 -3.89 -13.55 -10.99
N LEU A 72 -4.55 -14.34 -10.16
CA LEU A 72 -5.86 -14.06 -9.58
C LEU A 72 -5.73 -13.83 -8.06
N LEU A 73 -6.61 -13.00 -7.52
CA LEU A 73 -6.71 -12.73 -6.09
C LEU A 73 -7.81 -13.62 -5.47
N ARG A 74 -7.40 -14.57 -4.63
CA ARG A 74 -8.33 -15.44 -3.90
C ARG A 74 -8.57 -14.90 -2.50
N ARG A 75 -9.81 -14.48 -2.23
CA ARG A 75 -10.25 -14.08 -0.88
C ARG A 75 -10.07 -15.21 0.12
N VAL A 76 -9.80 -14.85 1.36
CA VAL A 76 -9.58 -15.79 2.46
C VAL A 76 -10.37 -15.39 3.69
N LEU A 77 -10.71 -16.38 4.51
CA LEU A 77 -11.23 -16.12 5.85
C LEU A 77 -10.11 -15.73 6.80
N SER A 78 -8.92 -16.30 6.67
CA SER A 78 -7.75 -15.94 7.47
C SER A 78 -6.48 -16.47 6.81
N ASN A 79 -5.35 -15.90 7.20
CA ASN A 79 -4.01 -16.38 6.89
C ASN A 79 -3.27 -16.77 8.18
N LYS A 80 -2.42 -17.78 8.07
CA LYS A 80 -1.33 -18.02 9.02
C LYS A 80 -0.15 -17.10 8.68
N VAL A 81 0.18 -16.17 9.57
CA VAL A 81 1.20 -15.15 9.32
C VAL A 81 2.52 -15.50 10.01
N LEU A 82 3.59 -15.59 9.24
CA LEU A 82 4.95 -15.67 9.78
C LEU A 82 5.48 -14.25 9.97
N VAL A 83 6.03 -13.94 11.14
CA VAL A 83 6.62 -12.63 11.45
C VAL A 83 8.13 -12.79 11.54
N ALA A 84 8.85 -12.32 10.53
CA ALA A 84 10.31 -12.37 10.51
C ALA A 84 10.90 -11.10 11.15
N VAL A 85 11.80 -11.30 12.11
CA VAL A 85 12.51 -10.25 12.83
C VAL A 85 14.01 -10.53 12.83
N ASN A 86 14.85 -9.49 12.85
CA ASN A 86 16.29 -9.68 13.08
C ASN A 86 16.57 -10.21 14.49
N LYS A 87 15.82 -9.73 15.47
CA LYS A 87 15.86 -10.20 16.85
C LYS A 87 14.49 -9.99 17.49
N ALA A 88 13.98 -11.00 18.17
CA ALA A 88 12.74 -10.87 18.93
C ALA A 88 13.02 -10.16 20.26
N ASP A 89 12.09 -9.30 20.64
CA ASP A 89 12.17 -8.43 21.81
C ASP A 89 10.76 -8.22 22.39
N TYR A 90 10.63 -7.37 23.41
CA TYR A 90 9.33 -7.13 24.04
C TYR A 90 8.34 -6.47 23.07
N GLN A 91 8.79 -5.60 22.16
CA GLN A 91 7.91 -4.90 21.22
C GLN A 91 7.30 -5.88 20.22
N SER A 92 8.12 -6.68 19.55
CA SER A 92 7.68 -7.69 18.59
C SER A 92 6.81 -8.77 19.23
N ILE A 93 7.19 -9.29 20.39
CA ILE A 93 6.41 -10.30 21.11
C ILE A 93 5.05 -9.75 21.55
N ASN A 94 5.00 -8.54 22.10
CA ASN A 94 3.76 -7.93 22.56
C ASN A 94 2.86 -7.53 21.39
N ALA A 95 3.40 -6.99 20.29
CA ALA A 95 2.63 -6.62 19.11
C ALA A 95 1.97 -7.86 18.47
N VAL A 96 2.71 -8.96 18.32
CA VAL A 96 2.16 -10.23 17.82
C VAL A 96 1.14 -10.82 18.79
N SER A 97 1.41 -10.78 20.10
CA SER A 97 0.46 -11.25 21.12
C SER A 97 -0.84 -10.45 21.11
N ALA A 98 -0.76 -9.12 20.96
CA ALA A 98 -1.91 -8.23 20.84
C ALA A 98 -2.72 -8.55 19.58
N ALA A 99 -2.06 -8.72 18.43
CA ALA A 99 -2.74 -9.11 17.19
C ALA A 99 -3.45 -10.46 17.32
N ARG A 100 -2.81 -11.47 17.95
CA ARG A 100 -3.43 -12.77 18.22
C ARG A 100 -4.66 -12.63 19.12
N ALA A 101 -4.58 -11.84 20.18
CA ALA A 101 -5.68 -11.65 21.14
C ALA A 101 -6.84 -10.83 20.58
N MET A 102 -6.55 -9.77 19.81
CA MET A 102 -7.56 -8.79 19.37
C MET A 102 -8.12 -9.09 17.98
N LEU A 103 -7.30 -9.58 17.05
CA LEU A 103 -7.75 -9.93 15.69
C LEU A 103 -8.17 -11.40 15.57
N GLY A 104 -7.76 -12.25 16.52
CA GLY A 104 -7.88 -13.71 16.38
C GLY A 104 -6.92 -14.28 15.33
N LEU A 105 -5.79 -13.61 15.11
CA LEU A 105 -4.78 -13.99 14.10
C LEU A 105 -4.01 -15.26 14.53
N ASP A 106 -3.78 -16.17 13.59
CA ASP A 106 -2.75 -17.21 13.72
C ASP A 106 -1.40 -16.64 13.25
N ALA A 107 -0.47 -16.46 14.18
CA ALA A 107 0.84 -15.89 13.88
C ALA A 107 1.95 -16.47 14.77
N GLN A 108 3.14 -16.56 14.20
CA GLN A 108 4.37 -16.98 14.88
C GLN A 108 5.56 -16.10 14.48
N ILE A 109 6.48 -15.86 15.42
CA ILE A 109 7.72 -15.11 15.17
C ILE A 109 8.84 -16.09 14.76
N VAL A 110 9.67 -15.67 13.81
CA VAL A 110 10.95 -16.31 13.48
C VAL A 110 12.07 -15.26 13.55
N GLU A 111 13.13 -15.58 14.30
CA GLU A 111 14.37 -14.79 14.27
C GLU A 111 15.21 -15.19 13.04
N LEU A 112 15.69 -14.19 12.30
CA LEU A 112 16.51 -14.40 11.12
C LEU A 112 17.93 -14.82 11.51
N ARG A 113 18.46 -15.84 10.84
CA ARG A 113 19.85 -16.31 11.00
C ARG A 113 20.85 -15.28 10.46
N VAL A 114 20.49 -14.67 9.33
CA VAL A 114 21.21 -13.55 8.70
C VAL A 114 20.30 -12.33 8.76
N PRO A 115 20.72 -11.22 9.38
CA PRO A 115 19.88 -10.03 9.48
C PRO A 115 19.46 -9.50 8.11
N LEU A 116 18.20 -9.14 7.97
CA LEU A 116 17.71 -8.31 6.88
C LEU A 116 18.09 -6.86 7.19
N VAL A 117 18.85 -6.24 6.29
CA VAL A 117 19.36 -4.87 6.47
C VAL A 117 18.79 -3.98 5.40
N LEU A 118 18.01 -2.97 5.81
CA LEU A 118 17.45 -1.93 4.96
C LEU A 118 18.18 -0.62 5.23
N ILE A 119 18.72 0.00 4.19
CA ILE A 119 19.40 1.30 4.27
C ILE A 119 18.66 2.29 3.37
N ALA A 120 17.97 3.25 3.98
CA ALA A 120 17.21 4.28 3.30
C ALA A 120 18.12 5.33 2.66
N GLN A 121 17.72 5.85 1.50
CA GLN A 121 18.45 6.85 0.72
C GLN A 121 17.49 7.80 0.02
N MET A 122 17.86 9.06 -0.08
CA MET A 122 17.18 10.05 -0.91
C MET A 122 17.98 10.29 -2.20
N LYS A 123 17.33 10.17 -3.36
CA LYS A 123 17.95 10.43 -4.66
C LYS A 123 17.04 11.31 -5.50
N ASP A 124 17.51 12.50 -5.87
CA ASP A 124 16.78 13.46 -6.70
C ASP A 124 15.36 13.77 -6.19
N GLY A 125 15.19 13.82 -4.86
CA GLY A 125 13.90 14.05 -4.20
C GLY A 125 13.00 12.82 -4.08
N VAL A 126 13.44 11.63 -4.50
CA VAL A 126 12.71 10.35 -4.41
C VAL A 126 13.33 9.48 -3.33
N ALA A 127 12.51 8.79 -2.55
CA ALA A 127 13.00 7.82 -1.56
C ALA A 127 13.33 6.48 -2.23
N THR A 128 14.46 5.90 -1.85
CA THR A 128 14.97 4.60 -2.33
C THR A 128 15.83 3.96 -1.24
N GLY A 129 16.53 2.87 -1.56
CA GLY A 129 17.54 2.33 -0.65
C GLY A 129 18.11 1.00 -1.08
N GLU A 130 18.93 0.44 -0.19
CA GLU A 130 19.60 -0.84 -0.36
C GLU A 130 18.99 -1.89 0.57
N VAL A 131 18.81 -3.11 0.05
CA VAL A 131 18.28 -4.26 0.79
C VAL A 131 19.31 -5.40 0.75
N ARG A 132 19.80 -5.83 1.91
CA ARG A 132 20.77 -6.94 2.06
C ARG A 132 20.18 -8.05 2.92
N GLY A 133 20.63 -9.29 2.73
CA GLY A 133 20.18 -10.45 3.51
C GLY A 133 18.80 -11.00 3.10
N TRP A 134 18.20 -10.48 2.02
CA TRP A 134 16.84 -10.85 1.62
C TRP A 134 16.77 -12.24 0.98
N GLN A 135 17.83 -12.69 0.30
CA GLN A 135 17.88 -14.05 -0.25
C GLN A 135 17.94 -15.09 0.86
N GLU A 136 18.82 -14.89 1.85
CA GLU A 136 18.97 -15.75 3.02
C GLU A 136 17.69 -15.80 3.84
N LEU A 137 17.01 -14.66 3.99
CA LEU A 137 15.66 -14.60 4.57
C LEU A 137 14.69 -15.48 3.79
N VAL A 138 14.62 -15.34 2.47
CA VAL A 138 13.71 -16.12 1.61
C VAL A 138 13.99 -17.62 1.74
N GLU A 139 15.26 -18.02 1.75
CA GLU A 139 15.67 -19.41 1.94
C GLU A 139 15.22 -19.93 3.31
N GLN A 140 15.46 -19.17 4.38
CA GLN A 140 15.08 -19.56 5.73
C GLN A 140 13.56 -19.68 5.90
N VAL A 141 12.79 -18.67 5.48
CA VAL A 141 11.34 -18.67 5.73
C VAL A 141 10.63 -19.79 4.96
N ARG A 142 11.17 -20.25 3.83
CA ARG A 142 10.63 -21.43 3.09
C ARG A 142 10.64 -22.72 3.90
N GLU A 143 11.44 -22.81 4.96
CA GLU A 143 11.42 -23.94 5.90
C GLU A 143 10.16 -23.96 6.77
N HIS A 144 9.36 -22.88 6.78
CA HIS A 144 8.15 -22.73 7.58
C HIS A 144 6.87 -22.81 6.74
N GLU A 145 5.80 -23.33 7.34
CA GLU A 145 4.45 -23.29 6.78
C GLU A 145 3.74 -22.00 7.20
N PHE A 146 3.43 -21.15 6.21
CA PHE A 146 2.72 -19.88 6.38
C PHE A 146 2.01 -19.47 5.08
N ASP A 147 0.99 -18.61 5.20
CA ASP A 147 0.25 -18.07 4.05
C ASP A 147 0.74 -16.67 3.64
N ALA A 148 1.18 -15.86 4.62
CA ALA A 148 1.64 -14.49 4.43
C ALA A 148 2.82 -14.17 5.37
N LEU A 149 3.68 -13.24 4.96
CA LEU A 149 4.91 -12.89 5.67
C LEU A 149 4.89 -11.42 6.11
N ALA A 150 5.03 -11.18 7.41
CA ALA A 150 5.31 -9.85 7.95
C ALA A 150 6.82 -9.71 8.17
N LEU A 151 7.39 -8.60 7.72
CA LEU A 151 8.78 -8.22 7.96
C LEU A 151 8.80 -7.08 8.97
N ALA A 152 9.40 -7.32 10.13
CA ALA A 152 9.50 -6.34 11.21
C ALA A 152 10.98 -6.13 11.52
N THR A 153 11.61 -5.19 10.81
CA THR A 153 13.06 -4.97 10.84
C THR A 153 13.42 -3.49 10.87
N PRO A 154 14.55 -3.12 11.50
CA PRO A 154 14.98 -1.73 11.54
C PRO A 154 15.38 -1.24 10.16
N ILE A 155 15.18 0.06 9.93
CA ILE A 155 15.67 0.76 8.74
C ILE A 155 16.76 1.72 9.17
N THR A 156 17.93 1.60 8.54
CA THR A 156 19.02 2.55 8.75
C THR A 156 18.76 3.80 7.94
N ILE A 157 18.65 4.94 8.62
CA ILE A 157 18.54 6.27 8.04
C ILE A 157 19.34 7.25 8.91
N ASP A 158 19.90 8.29 8.31
CA ASP A 158 20.57 9.33 9.08
C ASP A 158 19.55 10.12 9.93
N ALA A 159 19.91 10.37 11.19
CA ALA A 159 19.00 10.97 12.17
C ALA A 159 18.61 12.41 11.81
N GLU A 160 19.45 13.14 11.08
CA GLU A 160 19.18 14.50 10.63
C GLU A 160 18.07 14.50 9.57
N THR A 161 18.15 13.65 8.55
CA THR A 161 17.09 13.49 7.53
C THR A 161 15.76 13.07 8.15
N LEU A 162 15.75 12.09 9.07
CA LEU A 162 14.50 11.67 9.72
C LEU A 162 13.89 12.80 10.57
N LYS A 163 14.74 13.56 11.29
CA LYS A 163 14.30 14.70 12.10
C LYS A 163 13.78 15.85 11.24
N ASP A 164 14.45 16.12 10.12
CA ASP A 164 14.01 17.14 9.17
C ASP A 164 12.69 16.76 8.50
N TYR A 165 12.49 15.48 8.17
CA TYR A 165 11.20 14.97 7.70
C TYR A 165 10.09 15.20 8.74
N PHE A 166 10.28 14.85 10.01
CA PHE A 166 9.24 15.08 11.01
C PHE A 166 8.91 16.56 11.25
N ARG A 167 9.88 17.47 11.05
CA ARG A 167 9.68 18.91 11.25
C ARG A 167 9.10 19.62 10.03
N HIS A 168 9.46 19.19 8.83
CA HIS A 168 9.17 19.92 7.60
C HIS A 168 8.31 19.13 6.60
N GLY A 169 8.04 17.86 6.87
CA GLY A 169 7.35 16.95 5.96
C GLY A 169 8.17 16.63 4.72
N GLY A 170 7.49 16.40 3.59
CA GLY A 170 8.09 16.02 2.32
C GLY A 170 7.99 14.53 2.04
N VAL A 171 8.86 14.03 1.15
CA VAL A 171 8.87 12.61 0.80
C VAL A 171 9.34 11.79 1.99
N ASN A 172 8.53 10.83 2.43
CA ASN A 172 8.91 9.89 3.48
C ASN A 172 10.20 9.14 3.04
N PRO A 173 11.30 9.28 3.80
CA PRO A 173 12.60 8.81 3.35
C PRO A 173 12.78 7.29 3.49
N VAL A 174 11.96 6.61 4.29
CA VAL A 174 12.06 5.16 4.51
C VAL A 174 11.16 4.35 3.58
N GLY A 175 10.02 4.90 3.16
CA GLY A 175 9.04 4.14 2.38
C GLY A 175 9.59 3.55 1.07
N GLY A 176 10.59 4.20 0.47
CA GLY A 176 11.25 3.70 -0.75
C GLY A 176 11.95 2.35 -0.56
N VAL A 177 12.79 2.21 0.48
CA VAL A 177 13.52 0.95 0.74
C VAL A 177 12.57 -0.18 1.17
N GLU A 178 11.48 0.15 1.87
CA GLU A 178 10.43 -0.80 2.23
C GLU A 178 9.72 -1.37 1.00
N ALA A 179 9.38 -0.51 0.04
CA ALA A 179 8.77 -0.92 -1.22
C ALA A 179 9.71 -1.82 -2.04
N VAL A 180 11.03 -1.57 -2.01
CA VAL A 180 12.02 -2.45 -2.65
C VAL A 180 12.10 -3.80 -1.94
N ALA A 181 12.19 -3.82 -0.60
CA ALA A 181 12.32 -5.05 0.18
C ALA A 181 11.09 -5.97 0.02
N SER A 182 9.90 -5.41 0.22
CA SER A 182 8.64 -6.15 0.07
C SER A 182 8.47 -6.71 -1.35
N ARG A 183 8.78 -5.93 -2.39
CA ARG A 183 8.76 -6.40 -3.79
C ARG A 183 9.71 -7.56 -4.04
N LEU A 184 10.98 -7.46 -3.63
CA LEU A 184 11.97 -8.53 -3.85
C LEU A 184 11.54 -9.84 -3.19
N ILE A 185 11.09 -9.77 -1.94
CA ILE A 185 10.75 -10.92 -1.13
C ILE A 185 9.40 -11.52 -1.58
N ALA A 186 8.39 -10.70 -1.86
CA ALA A 186 7.10 -11.15 -2.37
C ALA A 186 7.22 -11.84 -3.72
N ALA A 187 7.99 -11.25 -4.64
CA ALA A 187 8.24 -11.85 -5.95
C ALA A 187 8.94 -13.21 -5.84
N ALA A 188 9.88 -13.36 -4.90
CA ALA A 188 10.58 -14.61 -4.69
C ALA A 188 9.68 -15.69 -4.05
N LEU A 189 8.88 -15.33 -3.04
CA LEU A 189 8.04 -16.28 -2.30
C LEU A 189 6.73 -16.63 -2.97
N ASP A 190 6.24 -15.76 -3.85
CA ASP A 190 4.89 -15.81 -4.41
C ASP A 190 3.80 -15.88 -3.31
N LYS A 191 3.96 -15.04 -2.29
CA LYS A 191 3.03 -14.90 -1.15
C LYS A 191 2.87 -13.43 -0.77
N PRO A 192 1.76 -13.03 -0.12
CA PRO A 192 1.62 -11.69 0.45
C PRO A 192 2.74 -11.37 1.44
N VAL A 193 3.37 -10.21 1.25
CA VAL A 193 4.42 -9.68 2.13
C VAL A 193 4.10 -8.24 2.48
N ALA A 194 4.33 -7.84 3.73
CA ALA A 194 4.35 -6.45 4.12
C ALA A 194 5.53 -6.19 5.05
N HIS A 195 6.14 -5.01 4.92
CA HIS A 195 7.20 -4.55 5.80
C HIS A 195 6.67 -3.40 6.67
N GLY A 196 7.12 -3.36 7.91
CA GLY A 196 6.90 -2.27 8.84
C GLY A 196 8.19 -2.03 9.65
N PRO A 197 8.66 -0.78 9.79
CA PRO A 197 9.84 -0.46 10.55
C PRO A 197 9.68 -0.82 12.04
N VAL A 198 10.76 -1.32 12.64
CA VAL A 198 10.94 -1.34 14.11
C VAL A 198 12.08 -0.40 14.49
N ASP A 199 12.16 0.01 15.75
CA ASP A 199 13.15 1.00 16.22
C ASP A 199 13.15 2.34 15.45
N TYR A 200 12.01 2.70 14.86
CA TYR A 200 11.86 3.89 14.01
C TYR A 200 11.67 5.19 14.80
N ALA A 201 11.24 5.11 16.06
CA ALA A 201 10.95 6.29 16.88
C ALA A 201 12.22 7.09 17.22
N LEU A 202 12.20 8.40 16.95
CA LEU A 202 13.23 9.32 17.45
C LEU A 202 13.11 9.48 18.96
N LYS A 203 14.00 8.82 19.72
CA LYS A 203 14.01 8.89 21.19
C LYS A 203 14.05 10.34 21.67
N GLY A 204 13.07 10.72 22.49
CA GLY A 204 12.95 12.07 23.06
C GLY A 204 12.35 13.13 22.12
N PHE A 205 11.87 12.74 20.95
CA PHE A 205 11.11 13.65 20.07
C PHE A 205 9.67 13.79 20.60
N THR A 206 9.32 14.99 21.05
CA THR A 206 7.99 15.29 21.66
C THR A 206 7.31 16.50 21.03
N GLU A 207 7.73 16.89 19.82
CA GLU A 207 7.15 18.02 19.08
C GLU A 207 5.83 17.60 18.42
N VAL A 208 4.88 18.53 18.29
CA VAL A 208 3.67 18.32 17.47
C VAL A 208 4.08 18.44 16.00
N VAL A 209 3.85 17.38 15.23
CA VAL A 209 4.19 17.29 13.80
C VAL A 209 2.98 17.61 12.91
N ASP A 210 3.17 17.64 11.59
CA ASP A 210 2.08 17.68 10.61
C ASP A 210 1.04 16.59 10.96
N PRO A 211 -0.26 16.91 10.99
CA PRO A 211 -1.30 15.94 11.35
C PRO A 211 -1.31 14.68 10.48
N ARG A 212 -0.81 14.74 9.23
CA ARG A 212 -0.68 13.57 8.34
C ARG A 212 0.39 12.59 8.80
N MET A 213 1.38 13.05 9.55
CA MET A 213 2.49 12.24 10.09
C MET A 213 2.30 11.87 11.56
N ALA A 214 1.25 12.37 12.22
CA ALA A 214 1.08 12.24 13.66
C ALA A 214 1.07 10.78 14.16
N VAL A 215 0.62 9.84 13.31
CA VAL A 215 0.62 8.41 13.65
C VAL A 215 2.04 7.83 13.81
N GLU A 216 3.03 8.40 13.11
CA GLU A 216 4.44 7.96 13.17
C GLU A 216 5.09 8.28 14.52
N THR A 217 4.56 9.24 15.28
CA THR A 217 5.15 9.71 16.55
C THR A 217 4.47 9.17 17.82
N ILE A 218 3.28 8.58 17.68
CA ILE A 218 2.50 8.04 18.82
C ILE A 218 2.69 6.53 19.03
N THR A 219 3.55 5.89 18.24
CA THR A 219 3.73 4.43 18.19
C THR A 219 5.20 4.07 18.31
N GLU A 220 5.50 2.91 18.90
CA GLU A 220 6.88 2.44 19.06
C GLU A 220 7.37 1.59 17.87
N ASN A 221 6.46 0.92 17.16
CA ASN A 221 6.76 0.08 16.01
C ASN A 221 5.56 0.03 15.04
N PHE A 222 5.73 -0.69 13.93
CA PHE A 222 4.76 -0.72 12.83
C PHE A 222 4.14 -2.11 12.65
N ILE A 223 4.30 -3.01 13.62
CA ILE A 223 4.01 -4.45 13.45
C ILE A 223 2.50 -4.68 13.34
N HIS A 224 1.70 -4.00 14.18
CA HIS A 224 0.28 -4.31 14.26
C HIS A 224 -0.47 -3.95 12.95
N CYS A 225 -0.08 -2.89 12.23
CA CYS A 225 -0.70 -2.56 10.94
C CYS A 225 -0.49 -3.64 9.88
N LEU A 226 0.71 -4.25 9.85
CA LEU A 226 1.04 -5.34 8.93
C LEU A 226 0.15 -6.54 9.22
N LEU A 227 0.05 -6.91 10.50
CA LEU A 227 -0.68 -8.09 10.94
C LEU A 227 -2.17 -7.95 10.63
N LYS A 228 -2.77 -6.77 10.82
CA LYS A 228 -4.17 -6.51 10.44
C LYS A 228 -4.41 -6.68 8.94
N GLY A 229 -3.54 -6.15 8.09
CA GLY A 229 -3.64 -6.32 6.63
C GLY A 229 -3.42 -7.77 6.19
N LEU A 230 -2.30 -8.36 6.60
CA LEU A 230 -1.88 -9.72 6.22
C LEU A 230 -2.83 -10.79 6.75
N HIS A 231 -3.55 -10.56 7.85
CA HIS A 231 -4.56 -11.48 8.37
C HIS A 231 -5.61 -11.87 7.32
N LYS A 232 -5.99 -10.94 6.44
CA LYS A 232 -7.03 -11.12 5.41
C LYS A 232 -6.53 -10.88 3.97
N ALA A 233 -5.23 -10.63 3.78
CA ALA A 233 -4.66 -10.44 2.45
C ALA A 233 -5.03 -11.61 1.52
N PRO A 234 -5.54 -11.35 0.30
CA PRO A 234 -5.89 -12.41 -0.62
C PRO A 234 -4.65 -13.25 -0.96
N ARG A 235 -4.85 -14.55 -1.10
CA ARG A 235 -3.80 -15.46 -1.57
C ARG A 235 -3.72 -15.39 -3.08
N ILE A 236 -2.51 -15.53 -3.60
CA ILE A 236 -2.25 -15.66 -5.02
C ILE A 236 -2.84 -16.99 -5.51
N SER A 237 -3.41 -16.97 -6.71
CA SER A 237 -4.09 -18.10 -7.33
C SER A 237 -3.98 -18.00 -8.85
N HIS A 238 -4.06 -19.14 -9.54
CA HIS A 238 -4.02 -19.19 -11.02
C HIS A 238 -5.27 -19.84 -11.64
N ASP A 239 -6.14 -20.43 -10.81
CA ASP A 239 -7.33 -21.15 -11.24
C ASP A 239 -8.63 -20.47 -10.79
N LYS A 240 -8.62 -19.80 -9.62
CA LYS A 240 -9.81 -19.23 -9.00
C LYS A 240 -9.52 -17.91 -8.32
N GLY A 241 -10.36 -16.91 -8.53
CA GLY A 241 -10.27 -15.62 -7.85
C GLY A 241 -10.74 -14.48 -8.73
N ILE A 242 -10.56 -13.26 -8.22
CA ILE A 242 -10.76 -12.03 -8.96
C ILE A 242 -9.55 -11.85 -9.89
N GLY A 243 -9.79 -11.61 -11.18
CA GLY A 243 -8.76 -11.25 -12.16
C GLY A 243 -8.88 -9.80 -12.63
N VAL A 244 -7.95 -9.35 -13.49
CA VAL A 244 -7.97 -7.99 -14.04
C VAL A 244 -9.26 -7.69 -14.81
N GLN A 245 -9.84 -8.69 -15.47
CA GLN A 245 -11.10 -8.57 -16.20
C GLN A 245 -12.30 -8.22 -15.31
N ASP A 246 -12.17 -8.45 -14.00
CA ASP A 246 -13.20 -8.12 -13.01
C ASP A 246 -13.00 -6.72 -12.44
N VAL A 247 -11.95 -5.99 -12.82
CA VAL A 247 -11.65 -4.63 -12.35
C VAL A 247 -12.36 -3.60 -13.20
N ASP A 248 -13.17 -2.75 -12.56
CA ASP A 248 -13.96 -1.73 -13.25
C ASP A 248 -13.19 -0.43 -13.46
N CYS A 249 -12.28 -0.06 -12.55
CA CYS A 249 -11.38 1.08 -12.72
C CYS A 249 -10.22 1.09 -11.73
N LEU A 250 -9.16 1.82 -12.09
CA LEU A 250 -8.05 2.22 -11.23
C LEU A 250 -8.20 3.68 -10.80
N VAL A 251 -8.05 3.99 -9.51
CA VAL A 251 -7.93 5.34 -8.96
C VAL A 251 -6.47 5.61 -8.57
N SER A 252 -5.89 6.68 -9.10
CA SER A 252 -4.47 6.99 -8.99
C SER A 252 -4.19 8.48 -8.74
N PRO A 253 -3.08 8.84 -8.06
CA PRO A 253 -2.62 10.22 -7.96
C PRO A 253 -2.21 10.80 -9.32
N TYR A 254 -2.17 12.13 -9.38
CA TYR A 254 -1.75 12.90 -10.55
C TYR A 254 -0.24 12.93 -10.72
N GLY A 255 0.21 13.01 -11.97
CA GLY A 255 1.63 13.11 -12.33
C GLY A 255 2.42 11.81 -12.22
N CYS A 256 1.77 10.68 -11.88
CA CYS A 256 2.40 9.36 -11.83
C CYS A 256 1.96 8.45 -12.99
N PHE A 257 2.89 7.66 -13.52
CA PHE A 257 2.61 6.62 -14.51
C PHE A 257 3.61 5.49 -14.36
N GLY A 258 3.13 4.26 -14.22
CA GLY A 258 3.98 3.09 -14.03
C GLY A 258 3.33 1.80 -14.50
N VAL A 259 3.83 0.67 -13.98
CA VAL A 259 3.35 -0.68 -14.32
C VAL A 259 1.83 -0.84 -14.12
N PRO A 260 1.22 -0.40 -13.00
CA PRO A 260 -0.23 -0.48 -12.82
C PRO A 260 -1.03 0.23 -13.93
N HIS A 261 -0.58 1.42 -14.32
CA HIS A 261 -1.24 2.25 -15.33
C HIS A 261 -1.16 1.62 -16.71
N GLN A 262 0.03 1.17 -17.11
CA GLN A 262 0.21 0.50 -18.39
C GLN A 262 -0.62 -0.78 -18.46
N ALA A 263 -0.62 -1.58 -17.39
CA ALA A 263 -1.42 -2.80 -17.32
C ALA A 263 -2.92 -2.52 -17.43
N CYS A 264 -3.42 -1.44 -16.82
CA CYS A 264 -4.81 -1.03 -16.99
C CYS A 264 -5.14 -0.61 -18.43
N LEU A 265 -4.26 0.14 -19.09
CA LEU A 265 -4.42 0.49 -20.51
C LEU A 265 -4.49 -0.76 -21.40
N ASP A 266 -3.57 -1.70 -21.19
CA ASP A 266 -3.50 -2.95 -21.95
C ASP A 266 -4.77 -3.80 -21.74
N ALA A 267 -5.29 -3.83 -20.50
CA ALA A 267 -6.50 -4.55 -20.13
C ALA A 267 -7.81 -3.77 -20.41
N ARG A 268 -7.73 -2.53 -20.92
CA ARG A 268 -8.86 -1.61 -21.11
C ARG A 268 -9.65 -1.29 -19.83
N VAL A 269 -8.95 -1.28 -18.70
CA VAL A 269 -9.47 -0.81 -17.41
C VAL A 269 -9.34 0.72 -17.37
N PRO A 270 -10.45 1.47 -17.19
CA PRO A 270 -10.42 2.91 -17.02
C PRO A 270 -9.51 3.35 -15.87
N VAL A 271 -8.73 4.41 -16.09
CA VAL A 271 -7.90 5.04 -15.05
C VAL A 271 -8.48 6.40 -14.69
N ILE A 272 -8.83 6.57 -13.43
CA ILE A 272 -9.29 7.81 -12.80
C ILE A 272 -8.11 8.46 -12.07
N VAL A 273 -7.69 9.63 -12.51
CA VAL A 273 -6.59 10.39 -11.95
C VAL A 273 -7.11 11.55 -11.12
N VAL A 274 -6.66 11.62 -9.86
CA VAL A 274 -7.06 12.63 -8.88
C VAL A 274 -6.04 13.78 -8.86
N ARG A 275 -6.43 14.97 -9.35
CA ARG A 275 -5.53 16.12 -9.60
C ARG A 275 -4.93 16.74 -8.34
N GLU A 276 -5.66 16.80 -7.24
CA GLU A 276 -5.14 17.32 -5.96
C GLU A 276 -4.03 16.44 -5.39
N ASN A 277 -4.06 15.13 -5.66
CA ASN A 277 -3.09 14.19 -5.12
C ASN A 277 -1.83 14.19 -6.00
N ARG A 278 -1.02 15.25 -5.86
CA ARG A 278 0.23 15.45 -6.59
C ARG A 278 1.37 14.68 -5.94
N SER A 279 2.46 14.48 -6.68
CA SER A 279 3.68 13.84 -6.20
C SER A 279 4.91 14.58 -6.73
N CYS A 280 6.11 14.15 -6.36
CA CYS A 280 7.35 14.66 -6.95
C CYS A 280 7.54 14.26 -8.43
N LEU A 281 6.69 13.37 -8.96
CA LEU A 281 6.69 12.99 -10.37
C LEU A 281 5.87 13.96 -11.22
N ASN A 282 6.26 14.11 -12.48
CA ASN A 282 5.62 15.04 -13.42
C ASN A 282 5.36 14.38 -14.80
N HIS A 283 4.74 13.19 -14.78
CA HIS A 283 4.31 12.56 -16.03
C HIS A 283 3.18 13.37 -16.68
N PRO A 284 3.20 13.53 -18.02
CA PRO A 284 2.19 14.29 -18.74
C PRO A 284 0.81 13.62 -18.69
N GLU A 285 -0.23 14.43 -18.88
CA GLU A 285 -1.59 13.93 -19.02
C GLU A 285 -1.78 13.04 -20.26
N ARG A 286 -2.74 12.13 -20.17
CA ARG A 286 -3.07 11.15 -21.18
C ARG A 286 -4.55 11.25 -21.54
N PRO A 287 -4.92 11.35 -22.82
CA PRO A 287 -6.31 11.47 -23.24
C PRO A 287 -7.16 10.24 -22.90
N GLU A 288 -6.54 9.08 -22.66
CA GLU A 288 -7.21 7.84 -22.27
C GLU A 288 -7.68 7.84 -20.80
N PHE A 289 -7.18 8.77 -19.98
CA PHE A 289 -7.50 8.83 -18.56
C PHE A 289 -8.68 9.77 -18.26
N LEU A 290 -9.40 9.45 -17.19
CA LEU A 290 -10.45 10.31 -16.62
C LEU A 290 -9.83 11.15 -15.51
N TYR A 291 -10.00 12.46 -15.57
CA TYR A 291 -9.46 13.37 -14.56
C TYR A 291 -10.58 13.92 -13.68
N VAL A 292 -10.34 13.89 -12.38
CA VAL A 292 -11.19 14.49 -11.33
C VAL A 292 -10.33 15.38 -10.44
N GLU A 293 -10.92 16.43 -9.85
CA GLU A 293 -10.14 17.39 -9.07
C GLU A 293 -9.68 16.81 -7.74
N ASN A 294 -10.53 16.02 -7.08
CA ASN A 294 -10.31 15.55 -5.72
C ASN A 294 -10.96 14.18 -5.45
N TYR A 295 -10.68 13.57 -4.29
CA TYR A 295 -11.27 12.27 -3.94
C TYR A 295 -12.79 12.29 -3.73
N LEU A 296 -13.39 13.46 -3.45
CA LEU A 296 -14.86 13.60 -3.40
C LEU A 296 -15.47 13.48 -4.80
N GLU A 297 -14.84 14.10 -5.81
CA GLU A 297 -15.22 13.94 -7.20
C GLU A 297 -14.95 12.53 -7.71
N ALA A 298 -13.84 11.90 -7.31
CA ALA A 298 -13.57 10.49 -7.60
C ALA A 298 -14.71 9.61 -7.08
N ALA A 299 -15.15 9.81 -5.83
CA ALA A 299 -16.28 9.10 -5.26
C ALA A 299 -17.58 9.36 -6.05
N GLY A 300 -17.87 10.61 -6.42
CA GLY A 300 -19.02 10.95 -7.26
C GLY A 300 -18.98 10.27 -8.63
N LEU A 301 -17.81 10.18 -9.25
CA LEU A 301 -17.60 9.46 -10.51
C LEU A 301 -17.85 7.96 -10.35
N LEU A 302 -17.32 7.35 -9.28
CA LEU A 302 -17.58 5.94 -8.96
C LEU A 302 -19.07 5.66 -8.77
N MET A 303 -19.79 6.53 -8.06
CA MET A 303 -21.24 6.41 -7.87
C MET A 303 -22.01 6.53 -9.20
N ALA A 304 -21.58 7.42 -10.10
CA ALA A 304 -22.19 7.53 -11.43
C ALA A 304 -21.98 6.24 -12.25
N LEU A 305 -20.76 5.68 -12.24
CA LEU A 305 -20.44 4.41 -12.88
C LEU A 305 -21.30 3.27 -12.32
N GLN A 306 -21.40 3.18 -10.98
CA GLN A 306 -22.21 2.16 -10.31
C GLN A 306 -23.70 2.27 -10.67
N ALA A 307 -24.21 3.49 -10.86
CA ALA A 307 -25.59 3.74 -11.27
C ALA A 307 -25.85 3.53 -12.77
N GLY A 308 -24.82 3.19 -13.57
CA GLY A 308 -24.92 3.13 -15.04
C GLY A 308 -25.14 4.49 -15.70
N VAL A 309 -24.80 5.58 -15.01
CA VAL A 309 -24.97 6.95 -15.48
C VAL A 309 -23.68 7.43 -16.13
N HIS A 310 -23.75 7.75 -17.42
CA HIS A 310 -22.59 8.31 -18.12
C HIS A 310 -22.19 9.67 -17.51
N PRO A 311 -20.91 9.92 -17.18
CA PRO A 311 -20.50 11.13 -16.46
C PRO A 311 -20.88 12.44 -17.16
N SER A 312 -20.93 12.47 -18.49
CA SER A 312 -21.35 13.67 -19.23
C SER A 312 -22.83 14.05 -19.02
N ALA A 313 -23.71 13.10 -18.67
CA ALA A 313 -25.14 13.34 -18.49
C ALA A 313 -25.44 14.23 -17.28
N VAL A 314 -24.57 14.19 -16.27
CA VAL A 314 -24.68 14.97 -15.03
C VAL A 314 -23.83 16.24 -15.05
N ARG A 315 -23.15 16.54 -16.16
CA ARG A 315 -22.37 17.78 -16.35
C ARG A 315 -23.08 18.76 -17.28
N ARG A 316 -22.72 20.04 -17.19
CA ARG A 316 -23.27 21.10 -18.05
C ARG A 316 -22.17 21.94 -18.72
N PRO A 317 -22.38 22.37 -19.98
CA PRO A 317 -23.54 22.05 -20.83
C PRO A 317 -23.55 20.59 -21.31
N LEU A 318 -24.74 19.99 -21.43
CA LEU A 318 -24.88 18.65 -22.03
C LEU A 318 -24.72 18.79 -23.54
N LYS A 319 -23.72 18.12 -24.12
CA LYS A 319 -23.43 18.23 -25.56
C LYS A 319 -24.61 17.66 -26.39
N PRO A 320 -24.96 18.28 -27.53
CA PRO A 320 -25.94 17.71 -28.46
C PRO A 320 -25.51 16.31 -28.94
N THR A 321 -26.50 15.45 -29.21
CA THR A 321 -26.28 14.11 -29.77
C THR A 321 -25.56 14.20 -31.12
N GLN A 322 -24.49 13.42 -31.29
CA GLN A 322 -23.75 13.34 -32.56
C GLN A 322 -24.29 12.19 -33.42
N VAL A 323 -24.47 12.43 -34.72
CA VAL A 323 -24.72 11.39 -35.73
C VAL A 323 -23.40 11.15 -36.44
N LYS A 324 -22.93 9.89 -36.44
CA LYS A 324 -21.74 9.47 -37.18
C LYS A 324 -22.10 9.01 -38.58
#